data_AF-A0A969MIA1-F1
#
_entry.id   AF-A0A969MIA1-F1
#
_cell.length_a   1.000
_cell.length_b   1.000
_cell.length_c   1.000
_cell.angle_alpha   90.00
_cell.angle_beta   90.00
_cell.angle_gamma   90.00
#
_symmetry.space_group_name_H-M   'P 1'
#
loop_
_entity.id
_entity.type
_entity.pdbx_description
1 polymer ?
#
loop_
_entity_poly.entity_id
_entity_poly.type
_entity_poly.pdbx_seq_one_letter_code
_entity_poly.pdbx_strand_id
1 'polypeptide(L)'
;MFYLAQVNIGVNIASLMGFIQIIFGLFYLVFLIFQLMQTANRLSSLVKTFYIIQLIVLPIFLLLSGIILVFQGWRLDPVLQFQQFLLFLLVILLSLKDILINTVNRNR
;
A
#
# COMPACT_ATOMS: atom_id res chain seq x y z
N MET A 1 -31.02 -14.15 -6.71
CA MET A 1 -29.60 -14.54 -6.87
C MET A 1 -28.97 -13.75 -8.01
N PHE A 2 -28.46 -12.53 -7.75
CA PHE A 2 -27.69 -11.74 -8.72
C PHE A 2 -26.45 -11.07 -8.09
N TYR A 3 -25.93 -11.62 -6.98
CA TYR A 3 -24.76 -11.04 -6.30
C TYR A 3 -23.49 -11.06 -7.17
N LEU A 4 -23.35 -12.06 -8.05
CA LEU A 4 -22.19 -12.19 -8.93
C LEU A 4 -22.34 -11.40 -10.24
N ALA A 5 -23.55 -11.00 -10.63
CA ALA A 5 -23.80 -10.20 -11.83
C ALA A 5 -23.41 -8.71 -11.65
N GLN A 6 -23.12 -8.28 -10.41
CA GLN A 6 -22.64 -6.93 -10.08
C GLN A 6 -21.11 -6.82 -10.00
N VAL A 7 -20.37 -7.91 -10.17
CA VAL A 7 -18.91 -7.87 -10.19
C VAL A 7 -18.49 -7.87 -11.65
N ASN A 8 -18.15 -6.69 -12.16
CA ASN A 8 -17.56 -6.57 -13.49
C ASN A 8 -16.04 -6.53 -13.34
N ILE A 9 -15.40 -7.67 -13.62
CA ILE A 9 -13.95 -7.74 -13.85
C ILE A 9 -13.71 -7.24 -15.27
N GLY A 10 -13.92 -5.95 -15.49
CA GLY A 10 -13.68 -5.27 -16.77
C GLY A 10 -12.40 -4.45 -16.69
N VAL A 11 -11.76 -4.18 -17.84
CA VAL A 11 -10.61 -3.26 -17.94
C VAL A 11 -11.11 -1.82 -17.76
N ASN A 12 -11.42 -1.44 -16.52
CA ASN A 12 -11.77 -0.08 -16.13
C ASN A 12 -10.57 0.57 -15.43
N ILE A 13 -10.43 1.89 -15.53
CA ILE A 13 -9.36 2.68 -14.90
C ILE A 13 -9.27 2.40 -13.40
N ALA A 14 -10.42 2.26 -12.73
CA ALA A 14 -10.48 1.91 -11.30
C ALA A 14 -9.84 0.54 -11.02
N SER A 15 -10.15 -0.46 -11.83
CA SER A 15 -9.58 -1.82 -11.68
C SER A 15 -8.07 -1.84 -11.96
N LEU A 16 -7.61 -1.07 -12.95
CA LEU A 16 -6.19 -0.90 -13.27
C LEU A 16 -5.43 -0.29 -12.08
N MET A 17 -5.98 0.77 -11.48
CA MET A 17 -5.43 1.35 -10.26
C MET A 17 -5.41 0.34 -9.11
N GLY A 18 -6.44 -0.48 -8.98
CA GLY A 18 -6.50 -1.56 -7.98
C GLY A 18 -5.39 -2.59 -8.16
N PHE A 19 -5.12 -3.06 -9.38
CA PHE A 19 -4.00 -3.96 -9.65
C PHE A 19 -2.65 -3.33 -9.33
N ILE A 20 -2.44 -2.07 -9.71
CA ILE A 20 -1.21 -1.33 -9.38
C ILE A 20 -1.03 -1.24 -7.87
N GLN A 21 -2.10 -0.95 -7.12
CA GLN A 21 -2.08 -0.92 -5.66
C GLN A 21 -1.72 -2.29 -5.08
N ILE A 22 -2.33 -3.38 -5.55
CA ILE A 22 -2.02 -4.73 -5.06
C ILE A 22 -0.54 -5.07 -5.28
N ILE A 23 -0.04 -4.83 -6.50
CA ILE A 23 1.36 -5.11 -6.85
C ILE A 23 2.30 -4.27 -5.97
N PHE A 24 2.04 -2.97 -5.85
CA PHE A 24 2.83 -2.08 -5.02
C PHE A 24 2.79 -2.49 -3.54
N GLY A 25 1.63 -2.87 -3.01
CA GLY A 25 1.45 -3.31 -1.63
C GLY A 25 2.25 -4.57 -1.32
N LEU A 26 2.28 -5.54 -2.24
CA LEU A 26 3.10 -6.75 -2.10
C LEU A 26 4.60 -6.42 -2.11
N PHE A 27 5.06 -5.60 -3.05
CA PHE A 27 6.47 -5.17 -3.09
C PHE A 27 6.87 -4.39 -1.84
N TYR A 28 6.00 -3.48 -1.38
CA TYR A 28 6.24 -2.68 -0.19
C TYR A 28 6.29 -3.54 1.09
N LEU A 29 5.44 -4.58 1.19
CA LEU A 29 5.50 -5.55 2.28
C LEU A 29 6.87 -6.24 2.34
N VAL A 30 7.33 -6.80 1.22
CA VAL A 30 8.63 -7.49 1.15
C VAL A 30 9.76 -6.53 1.51
N PHE A 31 9.70 -5.30 0.99
CA PHE A 31 10.68 -4.26 1.29
C PHE A 31 10.74 -3.93 2.79
N LEU A 32 9.60 -3.72 3.44
CA LEU A 32 9.53 -3.43 4.87
C LEU A 32 10.03 -4.60 5.73
N ILE A 33 9.74 -5.85 5.36
CA ILE A 33 10.28 -7.04 6.05
C ILE A 33 11.81 -7.01 5.98
N PHE A 34 12.37 -6.86 4.78
CA PHE A 34 13.81 -6.83 4.58
C PHE A 34 14.47 -5.71 5.40
N GLN A 35 13.86 -4.52 5.37
CA GLN A 35 14.34 -3.37 6.13
C GLN A 35 14.29 -3.60 7.64
N LEU A 36 13.21 -4.19 8.16
CA LEU A 36 13.10 -4.53 9.58
C LEU A 36 14.19 -5.52 9.98
N MET A 37 14.42 -6.57 9.18
CA MET A 37 15.46 -7.57 9.48
C MET A 37 16.86 -6.95 9.51
N GLN A 38 17.15 -6.02 8.61
CA GLN A 38 18.45 -5.35 8.56
C GLN A 38 18.70 -4.40 9.73
N THR A 39 17.66 -3.71 10.20
CA THR A 39 17.80 -2.61 11.17
C THR A 39 17.30 -2.98 12.57
N ALA A 40 16.73 -4.18 12.77
CA ALA A 40 16.09 -4.63 14.01
C ALA A 40 16.97 -4.54 15.27
N ASN A 41 18.28 -4.65 15.12
CA ASN A 41 19.24 -4.63 16.23
C ASN A 41 19.78 -3.22 16.55
N ARG A 42 19.54 -2.23 15.68
CA ARG A 42 20.05 -0.85 15.81
C ARG A 42 18.98 0.15 16.26
N LEU A 43 17.70 -0.23 16.18
CA LEU A 43 16.57 0.65 16.47
C LEU A 43 16.23 0.68 17.96
N SER A 44 15.91 1.87 18.47
CA SER A 44 15.29 2.03 19.78
C SER A 44 13.96 1.26 19.84
N SER A 45 13.62 0.74 21.01
CA SER A 45 12.42 -0.07 21.27
C SER A 45 11.14 0.59 20.73
N LEU A 46 10.99 1.91 20.94
CA LEU A 46 9.82 2.67 20.46
C LEU A 46 9.73 2.71 18.93
N VAL A 47 10.86 2.98 18.25
CA VAL A 47 10.90 3.07 16.78
C VAL A 47 10.61 1.71 16.16
N LYS A 48 11.11 0.63 16.77
CA LYS A 48 10.83 -0.74 16.34
C LYS A 48 9.34 -1.07 16.40
N THR A 49 8.64 -0.65 17.45
CA THR A 49 7.18 -0.84 17.57
C THR A 49 6.42 -0.13 16.45
N PHE A 50 6.74 1.13 16.16
CA PHE A 50 6.11 1.87 15.06
C PHE A 50 6.40 1.23 13.69
N TYR A 51 7.61 0.74 13.46
CA TYR A 51 7.95 0.00 12.25
C TYR A 51 7.14 -1.30 12.09
N ILE A 52 6.90 -2.04 13.18
CA ILE A 52 6.08 -3.26 13.15
C ILE A 52 4.62 -2.91 12.86
N ILE A 53 4.09 -1.85 13.46
CA ILE A 53 2.74 -1.36 13.17
C ILE A 53 2.63 -0.98 11.69
N GLN A 54 3.60 -0.24 11.16
CA GLN A 54 3.68 0.14 9.75
C GLN A 54 3.76 -1.09 8.83
N LEU A 55 4.57 -2.10 9.18
CA LEU A 55 4.71 -3.34 8.43
C LEU A 55 3.38 -4.09 8.29
N ILE A 56 2.52 -4.05 9.29
CA ILE A 56 1.24 -4.75 9.28
C ILE A 56 0.17 -3.89 8.61
N VAL A 57 -0.01 -2.65 9.08
CA VAL A 57 -1.16 -1.82 8.72
C VAL A 57 -1.11 -1.35 7.27
N LEU A 58 0.02 -0.76 6.85
CA LEU A 58 0.12 -0.11 5.54
C LEU A 58 -0.07 -1.10 4.38
N PRO A 59 0.66 -2.23 4.32
CA PRO A 59 0.48 -3.21 3.26
C PRO A 59 -0.92 -3.83 3.23
N ILE A 60 -1.48 -4.16 4.41
CA ILE A 60 -2.83 -4.76 4.48
C ILE A 60 -3.87 -3.79 3.93
N PHE A 61 -3.81 -2.51 4.32
CA PHE A 61 -4.76 -1.50 3.85
C PHE A 61 -4.63 -1.27 2.34
N LEU A 62 -3.39 -1.28 1.82
CA LEU A 62 -3.13 -1.09 0.40
C LEU A 62 -3.59 -2.28 -0.44
N LEU A 63 -3.44 -3.51 0.07
CA LEU A 63 -3.95 -4.73 -0.55
C LEU A 63 -5.48 -4.78 -0.54
N LEU A 64 -6.09 -4.51 0.62
CA LEU A 64 -7.55 -4.50 0.75
C LEU A 64 -8.19 -3.44 -0.14
N SER A 65 -7.64 -2.21 -0.15
CA SER A 65 -8.15 -1.14 -1.00
C SER A 65 -7.96 -1.44 -2.49
N GLY A 66 -6.83 -2.05 -2.88
CA GLY A 66 -6.62 -2.52 -4.24
C GLY A 66 -7.60 -3.61 -4.66
N ILE A 67 -7.87 -4.60 -3.81
CA ILE A 67 -8.87 -5.65 -4.04
C ILE A 67 -10.27 -5.03 -4.23
N ILE A 68 -10.66 -4.08 -3.38
CA ILE A 68 -11.95 -3.38 -3.49
C ILE A 68 -12.06 -2.66 -4.84
N LEU A 69 -11.01 -1.96 -5.26
CA LEU A 69 -10.98 -1.27 -6.56
C LEU A 69 -11.07 -2.24 -7.76
N VAL A 70 -10.42 -3.41 -7.69
CA VAL A 70 -10.48 -4.42 -8.76
C VAL A 70 -11.91 -4.95 -8.95
N PHE A 71 -12.60 -5.29 -7.88
CA PHE A 71 -13.91 -5.94 -7.97
C PHE A 71 -15.09 -4.97 -8.01
N GLN A 72 -14.99 -3.83 -7.32
CA GLN A 72 -16.10 -2.89 -7.10
C GLN A 72 -15.78 -1.45 -7.55
N GLY A 73 -14.57 -1.18 -8.04
CA GLY A 73 -14.15 0.17 -8.39
C GLY A 73 -15.00 0.82 -9.48
N TRP A 74 -15.61 0.03 -10.37
CA TRP A 74 -16.45 0.54 -11.45
C TRP A 74 -17.76 1.19 -10.98
N ARG A 75 -18.22 0.89 -9.76
CA ARG A 75 -19.42 1.50 -9.13
C ARG A 75 -19.08 2.65 -8.19
N LEU A 76 -17.80 2.83 -7.89
CA LEU A 76 -17.35 3.85 -6.97
C LEU A 76 -17.52 5.23 -7.64
N ASP A 77 -18.01 6.21 -6.89
CA ASP A 77 -18.15 7.57 -7.43
C ASP A 77 -16.80 8.08 -7.94
N PRO A 78 -16.75 8.80 -9.08
CA PRO A 78 -15.49 9.29 -9.65
C PRO A 78 -14.64 10.11 -8.66
N VAL A 79 -15.28 10.86 -7.77
CA VAL A 79 -14.59 11.63 -6.71
C VAL A 79 -13.87 10.72 -5.72
N LEU A 80 -14.48 9.59 -5.34
CA LEU A 80 -13.86 8.61 -4.44
C LEU A 80 -12.70 7.86 -5.12
N GLN A 81 -12.83 7.57 -6.42
CA GLN A 81 -11.71 7.00 -7.19
C GLN A 81 -10.53 7.97 -7.25
N PHE A 82 -10.79 9.26 -7.44
CA PHE A 82 -9.76 10.30 -7.42
C PHE A 82 -9.12 10.46 -6.03
N GLN A 83 -9.92 10.43 -4.97
CA GLN A 83 -9.39 10.42 -3.60
C GLN A 83 -8.45 9.21 -3.39
N GLN A 84 -8.83 8.03 -3.86
CA GLN A 84 -8.01 6.83 -3.74
C GLN A 84 -6.71 6.92 -4.55
N PHE A 85 -6.73 7.61 -5.70
CA PHE A 85 -5.52 7.96 -6.45
C PHE A 85 -4.57 8.86 -5.63
N LEU A 86 -5.11 9.93 -5.04
CA LEU A 86 -4.32 10.85 -4.21
C LEU A 86 -3.72 10.15 -2.98
N LEU A 87 -4.50 9.29 -2.31
CA LEU A 87 -4.03 8.48 -1.19
C LEU A 87 -2.90 7.54 -1.61
N PHE A 88 -3.03 6.89 -2.76
CA PHE A 88 -1.97 6.03 -3.29
C PHE A 88 -0.67 6.83 -3.56
N LEU A 89 -0.78 8.01 -4.16
CA LEU A 89 0.36 8.89 -4.41
C LEU A 89 1.03 9.35 -3.10
N LEU A 90 0.23 9.66 -2.08
CA LEU A 90 0.74 10.00 -0.75
C LEU A 90 1.51 8.83 -0.11
N VAL A 91 1.01 7.59 -0.24
CA VAL A 91 1.74 6.41 0.26
C VAL A 91 3.05 6.22 -0.49
N ILE A 92 3.09 6.43 -1.81
CA ILE A 92 4.34 6.39 -2.57
C ILE A 92 5.33 7.41 -2.02
N LEU A 93 4.92 8.67 -1.80
CA LEU A 93 5.80 9.70 -1.25
C LEU A 93 6.32 9.35 0.15
N LEU A 94 5.47 8.80 1.02
CA LEU A 94 5.88 8.33 2.35
C LEU A 94 6.87 7.17 2.26
N SER A 95 6.64 6.21 1.36
CA SER A 95 7.56 5.08 1.16
C SER A 95 8.94 5.54 0.69
N LEU A 96 8.99 6.53 -0.23
CA LEU A 96 10.26 7.13 -0.69
C LEU A 96 10.97 7.87 0.45
N LYS A 97 10.22 8.61 1.27
CA LYS A 97 10.75 9.27 2.46
C LYS A 97 11.38 8.26 3.44
N ASP A 98 10.72 7.13 3.68
CA ASP A 98 11.25 6.07 4.58
C ASP A 98 12.54 5.46 4.04
N ILE A 99 12.60 5.20 2.73
CA ILE A 99 13.81 4.72 2.04
C ILE A 99 14.96 5.72 2.18
N LEU A 100 14.69 7.01 1.94
CA LEU A 100 15.68 8.08 2.02
C LEU A 100 16.24 8.22 3.44
N ILE A 101 15.37 8.26 4.45
CA ILE A 101 15.79 8.36 5.86
C ILE A 101 16.68 7.17 6.24
N ASN A 102 16.28 5.96 5.85
CA ASN A 102 17.07 4.76 6.14
C ASN A 102 18.44 4.77 5.43
N THR A 103 18.47 5.25 4.18
CA THR A 103 19.72 5.38 3.40
C THR A 103 20.67 6.39 4.05
N VAL A 104 20.16 7.54 4.47
CA VAL A 104 20.96 8.56 5.18
C VAL A 104 21.50 8.02 6.50
N ASN A 105 20.67 7.32 7.28
CA ASN A 105 21.09 6.72 8.54
C ASN A 105 22.11 5.59 8.37
N ARG A 106 22.11 4.87 7.24
CA ARG A 106 23.10 3.83 6.95
C ARG A 106 24.49 4.39 6.64
N ASN A 107 24.55 5.61 6.11
CA ASN A 107 25.80 6.26 5.69
C ASN A 107 26.45 7.11 6.80
N ARG A 108 25.83 7.19 7.98
CA ARG A 108 26.39 7.80 9.20
C ARG A 108 26.88 6.70 10.13
#